data_AF-A0A1H3C6X3-F1
#
_entry.id   AF-A0A1H3C6X3-F1
#
_cell.length_a   1.000
_cell.length_b   1.000
_cell.length_c   1.000
_cell.angle_alpha   90.00
_cell.angle_beta   90.00
_cell.angle_gamma   90.00
#
_symmetry.space_group_name_H-M   'P 1'
#
loop_
_entity.id
_entity.type
_entity.pdbx_description
1 polymer ?
#
loop_
_entity_poly.entity_id
_entity_poly.type
_entity_poly.pdbx_seq_one_letter_code
_entity_poly.pdbx_strand_id
1 'polypeptide(L)'
;MGKIQDLLSVEMKNCIAAVVHDELETTVKTQVAALHLQHHEYFNAGVMYIDVNNWVANDIQNKALIILSTQELRFADQDALNVVLNGHTKFIDEKWNYRYHLVDFLSKGGTRLNVTEPFVFMHFTGPVKPWQAWCLHEAKSIFIEYQLMSSWADMPLDQPKSTRELKLFSKFLIKQHRVAEGVGWHMKYLWMKFIHDVKKYTKS
;
A
#
# COMPACT_ATOMS: atom_id res chain seq x y z
N MET A 1 -9.83 6.90 -15.93
CA MET A 1 -10.02 5.56 -15.35
C MET A 1 -10.57 4.63 -16.41
N GLY A 2 -10.09 3.39 -16.50
CA GLY A 2 -10.59 2.39 -17.46
C GLY A 2 -11.87 1.68 -17.00
N LYS A 3 -12.34 0.69 -17.78
CA LYS A 3 -13.58 -0.07 -17.53
C LYS A 3 -13.29 -1.39 -16.80
N ILE A 4 -14.06 -1.68 -15.74
CA ILE A 4 -13.90 -2.93 -14.96
C ILE A 4 -14.32 -4.19 -15.72
N GLN A 5 -15.18 -4.05 -16.75
CA GLN A 5 -15.71 -5.18 -17.52
C GLN A 5 -14.59 -6.01 -18.17
N ASP A 6 -13.48 -5.38 -18.55
CA ASP A 6 -12.34 -6.07 -19.14
C ASP A 6 -11.73 -7.09 -18.17
N LEU A 7 -11.83 -6.89 -16.84
CA LEU A 7 -11.34 -7.83 -15.83
C LEU A 7 -12.15 -9.13 -15.83
N LEU A 8 -13.46 -9.03 -16.06
CA LEU A 8 -14.37 -10.18 -16.10
C LEU A 8 -14.07 -11.09 -17.29
N SER A 9 -13.41 -10.57 -18.33
CA SER A 9 -12.99 -11.32 -19.50
C SER A 9 -11.64 -12.03 -19.35
N VAL A 10 -10.96 -11.87 -18.19
CA VAL A 10 -9.69 -12.53 -17.94
C VAL A 10 -9.87 -14.03 -17.84
N GLU A 11 -9.30 -14.75 -18.81
CA GLU A 11 -9.28 -16.21 -18.82
C GLU A 11 -8.31 -16.74 -17.73
N MET A 12 -8.85 -17.40 -16.71
CA MET A 12 -8.07 -17.87 -15.56
C MET A 12 -7.34 -19.20 -15.81
N LYS A 13 -7.82 -20.03 -16.76
CA LYS A 13 -7.30 -21.38 -17.03
C LYS A 13 -7.17 -22.19 -15.72
N ASN A 14 -5.97 -22.67 -15.40
CA ASN A 14 -5.67 -23.42 -14.18
C ASN A 14 -5.15 -22.53 -13.04
N CYS A 15 -5.15 -21.20 -13.21
CA CYS A 15 -4.71 -20.27 -12.18
C CYS A 15 -5.86 -20.01 -11.19
N ILE A 16 -5.53 -19.93 -9.91
CA ILE A 16 -6.47 -19.70 -8.82
C ILE A 16 -6.77 -18.21 -8.66
N ALA A 17 -5.79 -17.35 -8.95
CA ALA A 17 -5.95 -15.91 -8.88
C ALA A 17 -5.27 -15.21 -10.05
N ALA A 18 -5.86 -14.12 -10.55
CA ALA A 18 -5.19 -13.15 -11.39
C ALA A 18 -4.75 -11.95 -10.54
N VAL A 19 -3.49 -11.57 -10.68
CA VAL A 19 -2.77 -10.68 -9.77
C VAL A 19 -1.81 -9.78 -10.55
N VAL A 20 -1.33 -8.72 -9.91
CA VAL A 20 -0.34 -7.80 -10.50
C VAL A 20 0.96 -7.91 -9.72
N HIS A 21 2.10 -7.87 -10.43
CA HIS A 21 3.41 -7.85 -9.78
C HIS A 21 3.52 -6.74 -8.75
N ASP A 22 4.21 -7.00 -7.64
CA ASP A 22 4.72 -5.91 -6.81
C ASP A 22 5.96 -5.27 -7.47
N GLU A 23 6.69 -4.41 -6.75
CA GLU A 23 7.82 -3.68 -7.32
C GLU A 23 8.95 -4.63 -7.78
N LEU A 24 9.08 -4.79 -9.10
CA LEU A 24 9.99 -5.76 -9.74
C LEU A 24 11.44 -5.61 -9.28
N GLU A 25 11.93 -4.38 -9.21
CA GLU A 25 13.34 -4.08 -8.93
C GLU A 25 13.71 -4.17 -7.44
N THR A 26 12.73 -4.26 -6.55
CA THR A 26 12.96 -4.21 -5.09
C THR A 26 12.23 -5.34 -4.37
N THR A 27 10.93 -5.22 -4.19
CA THR A 27 10.09 -6.10 -3.38
C THR A 27 10.06 -7.49 -3.97
N VAL A 28 9.88 -7.63 -5.28
CA VAL A 28 9.87 -8.94 -5.94
C VAL A 28 11.21 -9.63 -5.78
N LYS A 29 12.32 -8.98 -6.14
CA LYS A 29 13.68 -9.56 -5.99
C LYS A 29 13.98 -10.00 -4.56
N THR A 30 13.67 -9.15 -3.58
CA THR A 30 13.99 -9.44 -2.18
C THR A 30 13.09 -10.53 -1.59
N GLN A 31 11.79 -10.50 -1.88
CA GLN A 31 10.84 -11.46 -1.30
C GLN A 31 10.87 -12.83 -1.99
N VAL A 32 11.12 -12.90 -3.30
CA VAL A 32 11.35 -14.18 -3.99
C VAL A 32 12.50 -14.95 -3.33
N ALA A 33 13.61 -14.26 -3.04
CA ALA A 33 14.75 -14.86 -2.38
C ALA A 33 14.43 -15.22 -0.91
N ALA A 34 13.83 -14.30 -0.14
CA ALA A 34 13.54 -14.52 1.27
C ALA A 34 12.55 -15.68 1.51
N LEU A 35 11.55 -15.82 0.64
CA LEU A 35 10.50 -16.83 0.75
C LEU A 35 10.81 -18.11 -0.05
N HIS A 36 11.97 -18.19 -0.72
CA HIS A 36 12.39 -19.33 -1.54
C HIS A 36 11.35 -19.74 -2.60
N LEU A 37 10.76 -18.74 -3.27
CA LEU A 37 9.71 -18.95 -4.27
C LEU A 37 10.25 -19.60 -5.54
N GLN A 38 9.74 -20.78 -5.89
CA GLN A 38 10.25 -21.60 -7.00
C GLN A 38 10.01 -20.95 -8.36
N HIS A 39 8.84 -20.33 -8.54
CA HIS A 39 8.46 -19.69 -9.81
C HIS A 39 9.03 -18.28 -9.98
N HIS A 40 9.82 -17.77 -9.02
CA HIS A 40 10.44 -16.43 -9.06
C HIS A 40 9.47 -15.26 -9.31
N GLU A 41 8.22 -15.46 -8.94
CA GLU A 41 7.12 -14.53 -9.11
C GLU A 41 6.65 -14.03 -7.74
N TYR A 42 6.33 -12.74 -7.65
CA TYR A 42 5.76 -12.14 -6.46
C TYR A 42 4.77 -11.03 -6.82
N PHE A 43 3.57 -11.08 -6.23
CA PHE A 43 2.46 -10.16 -6.50
C PHE A 43 2.12 -9.27 -5.32
N ASN A 44 1.51 -8.12 -5.62
CA ASN A 44 0.91 -7.26 -4.61
C ASN A 44 -0.50 -7.75 -4.27
N ALA A 45 -0.79 -8.01 -2.99
CA ALA A 45 -2.07 -8.56 -2.54
C ALA A 45 -3.21 -7.53 -2.46
N GLY A 46 -2.97 -6.26 -2.80
CA GLY A 46 -3.98 -5.20 -2.72
C GLY A 46 -5.16 -5.35 -3.67
N VAL A 47 -4.97 -6.03 -4.80
CA VAL A 47 -6.04 -6.41 -5.73
C VAL A 47 -5.79 -7.81 -6.23
N MET A 48 -6.78 -8.68 -6.09
CA MET A 48 -6.76 -10.06 -6.58
C MET A 48 -8.11 -10.37 -7.22
N TYR A 49 -8.09 -10.93 -8.42
CA TYR A 49 -9.27 -11.52 -9.05
C TYR A 49 -9.23 -13.03 -8.84
N ILE A 50 -10.15 -13.57 -8.04
CA ILE A 50 -10.02 -14.92 -7.47
C ILE A 50 -11.08 -15.86 -8.06
N ASP A 51 -10.65 -17.04 -8.50
CA ASP A 51 -11.53 -18.17 -8.71
C ASP A 51 -11.85 -18.83 -7.36
N VAL A 52 -13.04 -18.52 -6.83
CA VAL A 52 -13.46 -18.96 -5.50
C VAL A 52 -13.58 -20.49 -5.42
N ASN A 53 -14.02 -21.15 -6.50
CA ASN A 53 -14.18 -22.61 -6.49
C ASN A 53 -12.81 -23.29 -6.36
N ASN A 54 -11.84 -22.85 -7.16
CA ASN A 54 -10.47 -23.35 -7.07
C ASN A 54 -9.78 -22.94 -5.77
N TRP A 55 -10.06 -21.76 -5.24
CA TRP A 55 -9.55 -21.31 -3.93
C TRP A 55 -9.98 -22.23 -2.80
N VAL A 56 -11.27 -22.60 -2.76
CA VAL A 56 -11.83 -23.52 -1.76
C VAL A 56 -11.33 -24.94 -1.98
N ALA A 57 -11.36 -25.44 -3.22
CA ALA A 57 -10.93 -26.80 -3.54
C ALA A 57 -9.44 -27.06 -3.19
N ASN A 58 -8.61 -26.03 -3.26
CA ASN A 58 -7.18 -26.12 -2.93
C ASN A 58 -6.85 -25.68 -1.49
N ASP A 59 -7.85 -25.40 -0.66
CA ASP A 59 -7.69 -25.04 0.75
C ASP A 59 -6.72 -23.87 1.00
N ILE A 60 -6.77 -22.86 0.10
CA ILE A 60 -5.80 -21.75 0.08
C ILE A 60 -5.83 -20.95 1.38
N GLN A 61 -7.01 -20.72 1.94
CA GLN A 61 -7.16 -19.96 3.19
C GLN A 61 -6.43 -20.62 4.35
N ASN A 62 -6.64 -21.91 4.59
CA ASN A 62 -6.02 -22.59 5.72
C ASN A 62 -4.50 -22.70 5.52
N LYS A 63 -4.04 -22.97 4.30
CA LYS A 63 -2.61 -22.95 3.98
C LYS A 63 -1.98 -21.58 4.27
N ALA A 64 -2.63 -20.49 3.86
CA ALA A 64 -2.13 -19.13 4.12
C ALA A 64 -2.12 -18.81 5.63
N LEU A 65 -3.14 -19.21 6.38
CA LEU A 65 -3.19 -19.05 7.84
C LEU A 65 -2.10 -19.84 8.55
N ILE A 66 -1.80 -21.07 8.10
CA ILE A 66 -0.69 -21.86 8.62
C ILE A 66 0.63 -21.10 8.42
N ILE A 67 0.91 -20.61 7.21
CA ILE A 67 2.13 -19.83 6.92
C ILE A 67 2.20 -18.58 7.80
N LEU A 68 1.10 -17.81 7.92
CA LEU A 68 0.99 -16.64 8.79
C LEU A 68 1.30 -16.94 10.27
N SER A 69 0.87 -18.10 10.75
CA SER A 69 1.03 -18.49 12.15
C SER A 69 2.38 -19.13 12.48
N THR A 70 3.12 -19.61 11.47
CA THR A 70 4.33 -20.42 11.66
C THR A 70 5.60 -19.73 11.18
N GLN A 71 5.51 -18.65 10.42
CA GLN A 71 6.66 -17.97 9.83
C GLN A 71 6.70 -16.49 10.21
N GLU A 72 7.91 -15.94 10.34
CA GLU A 72 8.12 -14.51 10.42
C GLU A 72 8.08 -13.90 9.01
N LEU A 73 6.97 -13.25 8.69
CA LEU A 73 6.73 -12.67 7.37
C LEU A 73 6.90 -11.16 7.42
N ARG A 74 7.63 -10.62 6.44
CA ARG A 74 7.88 -9.18 6.35
C ARG A 74 6.61 -8.42 5.95
N PHE A 75 5.84 -9.00 5.03
CA PHE A 75 4.61 -8.45 4.49
C PHE A 75 3.39 -9.32 4.79
N ALA A 76 3.38 -9.96 5.98
CA ALA A 76 2.25 -10.68 6.55
C ALA A 76 1.46 -11.52 5.52
N ASP A 77 0.20 -11.17 5.29
CA ASP A 77 -0.73 -11.90 4.41
C ASP A 77 -0.27 -11.90 2.96
N GLN A 78 0.35 -10.82 2.47
CA GLN A 78 0.90 -10.78 1.11
C GLN A 78 1.99 -11.84 0.92
N ASP A 79 2.89 -12.01 1.88
CA ASP A 79 3.93 -13.04 1.79
C ASP A 79 3.31 -14.44 1.87
N ALA A 80 2.38 -14.68 2.80
CA ALA A 80 1.72 -15.97 2.95
C ALA A 80 0.97 -16.38 1.68
N LEU A 81 0.25 -15.44 1.06
CA LEU A 81 -0.45 -15.68 -0.19
C LEU A 81 0.52 -15.96 -1.35
N ASN A 82 1.63 -15.23 -1.42
CA ASN A 82 2.67 -15.48 -2.43
C ASN A 82 3.33 -16.86 -2.28
N VAL A 83 3.53 -17.35 -1.05
CA VAL A 83 4.02 -18.71 -0.79
C VAL A 83 3.01 -19.75 -1.26
N VAL A 84 1.74 -19.60 -0.89
CA VAL A 84 0.70 -20.61 -1.13
C VAL A 84 0.28 -20.66 -2.60
N LEU A 85 0.29 -19.52 -3.30
CA LEU A 85 -0.16 -19.42 -4.69
C LEU A 85 1.00 -19.40 -5.70
N ASN A 86 2.25 -19.63 -5.28
CA ASN A 86 3.40 -19.62 -6.19
C ASN A 86 3.21 -20.64 -7.32
N GLY A 87 3.27 -20.20 -8.59
CA GLY A 87 3.00 -21.05 -9.75
C GLY A 87 1.52 -21.29 -10.08
N HIS A 88 0.60 -20.73 -9.29
CA HIS A 88 -0.86 -20.86 -9.46
C HIS A 88 -1.56 -19.53 -9.72
N THR A 89 -0.81 -18.49 -10.11
CA THR A 89 -1.32 -17.15 -10.39
C THR A 89 -1.16 -16.75 -11.85
N LYS A 90 -2.12 -15.99 -12.37
CA LYS A 90 -2.02 -15.31 -13.66
C LYS A 90 -1.62 -13.85 -13.45
N PHE A 91 -0.47 -13.45 -13.94
CA PHE A 91 -0.08 -12.04 -13.92
C PHE A 91 -0.84 -11.26 -14.98
N ILE A 92 -1.49 -10.18 -14.56
CA ILE A 92 -2.27 -9.27 -15.41
C ILE A 92 -1.68 -7.86 -15.38
N ASP A 93 -2.17 -7.01 -16.29
CA ASP A 93 -1.69 -5.65 -16.50
C ASP A 93 -1.75 -4.77 -15.24
N GLU A 94 -0.75 -3.92 -15.06
CA GLU A 94 -0.61 -3.03 -13.91
C GLU A 94 -1.77 -2.05 -13.72
N LYS A 95 -2.55 -1.78 -14.77
CA LYS A 95 -3.77 -0.96 -14.67
C LYS A 95 -4.77 -1.47 -13.64
N TRP A 96 -4.72 -2.77 -13.33
CA TRP A 96 -5.59 -3.41 -12.35
C TRP A 96 -5.09 -3.28 -10.90
N ASN A 97 -3.87 -2.82 -10.67
CA ASN A 97 -3.35 -2.53 -9.34
C ASN A 97 -2.23 -1.48 -9.46
N TYR A 98 -2.61 -0.27 -9.89
CA TYR A 98 -1.65 0.78 -10.16
C TYR A 98 -1.13 1.36 -8.85
N ARG A 99 0.07 0.92 -8.46
CA ARG A 99 0.69 1.27 -7.18
C ARG A 99 1.09 2.74 -7.17
N TYR A 100 0.44 3.53 -6.32
CA TYR A 100 0.72 4.96 -6.16
C TYR A 100 1.32 5.25 -4.78
N HIS A 101 2.64 5.12 -4.67
CA HIS A 101 3.37 5.30 -3.41
C HIS A 101 3.70 6.79 -3.16
N LEU A 102 2.80 7.50 -2.49
CA LEU A 102 2.84 8.96 -2.32
C LEU A 102 4.15 9.51 -1.69
N VAL A 103 4.85 8.70 -0.90
CA VAL A 103 6.12 9.08 -0.27
C VAL A 103 7.20 9.38 -1.31
N ASP A 104 7.19 8.72 -2.47
CA ASP A 104 8.21 8.84 -3.51
C ASP A 104 8.18 10.21 -4.20
N PHE A 105 6.98 10.80 -4.29
CA PHE A 105 6.73 12.14 -4.80
C PHE A 105 6.99 13.19 -3.71
N LEU A 106 6.32 13.04 -2.57
CA LEU A 106 6.35 14.03 -1.48
C LEU A 106 7.75 14.21 -0.89
N SER A 107 8.55 13.14 -0.80
CA SER A 107 9.94 13.24 -0.31
C SER A 107 10.86 14.05 -1.23
N LYS A 108 10.47 14.24 -2.49
CA LYS A 108 11.16 15.04 -3.51
C LYS A 108 10.52 16.43 -3.68
N GLY A 109 9.47 16.75 -2.91
CA GLY A 109 8.71 17.99 -3.05
C GLY A 109 7.65 17.96 -4.16
N GLY A 110 7.43 16.80 -4.78
CA GLY A 110 6.39 16.61 -5.79
C GLY A 110 5.00 16.70 -5.18
N THR A 111 4.12 17.46 -5.83
CA THR A 111 2.73 17.68 -5.42
C THR A 111 1.71 17.18 -6.44
N ARG A 112 2.14 17.02 -7.69
CA ARG A 112 1.26 16.78 -8.84
C ARG A 112 1.00 15.32 -9.07
N LEU A 113 -0.23 15.01 -9.49
CA LEU A 113 -0.55 13.70 -10.03
C LEU A 113 0.32 13.43 -11.27
N ASN A 114 1.09 12.35 -11.22
CA ASN A 114 1.88 11.89 -12.35
C ASN A 114 1.47 10.47 -12.70
N VAL A 115 0.51 10.37 -13.61
CA VAL A 115 0.02 9.11 -14.15
C VAL A 115 0.29 9.14 -15.64
N THR A 116 1.18 8.27 -16.08
CA THR A 116 1.60 8.18 -17.48
C THR A 116 0.75 7.21 -18.28
N GLU A 117 0.10 6.25 -17.62
CA GLU A 117 -0.68 5.18 -18.26
C GLU A 117 -2.11 5.09 -17.72
N PRO A 118 -3.09 4.66 -18.53
CA PRO A 118 -4.45 4.44 -18.07
C PRO A 118 -4.51 3.37 -16.97
N PHE A 119 -5.01 3.73 -15.79
CA PHE A 119 -5.31 2.78 -14.71
C PHE A 119 -6.82 2.59 -14.51
N VAL A 120 -7.21 1.45 -13.95
CA VAL A 120 -8.57 1.17 -13.46
C VAL A 120 -8.61 1.30 -11.94
N PHE A 121 -7.69 0.63 -11.25
CA PHE A 121 -7.56 0.69 -9.80
C PHE A 121 -6.27 1.39 -9.40
N MET A 122 -6.38 2.52 -8.71
CA MET A 122 -5.25 3.21 -8.10
C MET A 122 -5.11 2.76 -6.64
N HIS A 123 -3.98 2.11 -6.34
CA HIS A 123 -3.71 1.60 -5.01
C HIS A 123 -2.69 2.49 -4.30
N PHE A 124 -3.17 3.31 -3.36
CA PHE A 124 -2.32 4.15 -2.52
C PHE A 124 -1.57 3.30 -1.48
N THR A 125 -0.41 2.75 -1.86
CA THR A 125 0.43 1.95 -0.96
C THR A 125 1.26 2.82 -0.02
N GLY A 126 1.82 2.19 1.02
CA GLY A 126 2.69 2.86 1.98
C GLY A 126 1.93 3.70 3.02
N PRO A 127 2.68 4.48 3.82
CA PRO A 127 2.16 5.10 5.05
C PRO A 127 1.39 6.40 4.82
N VAL A 128 1.50 7.02 3.64
CA VAL A 128 0.80 8.27 3.32
C VAL A 128 -0.42 7.94 2.49
N LYS A 129 -1.57 8.43 2.93
CA LYS A 129 -2.87 8.16 2.32
C LYS A 129 -3.57 9.46 1.92
N PRO A 130 -4.38 9.47 0.86
CA PRO A 130 -5.03 10.69 0.42
C PRO A 130 -6.11 11.20 1.40
N TRP A 131 -6.67 10.32 2.25
CA TRP A 131 -7.59 10.71 3.32
C TRP A 131 -6.92 11.35 4.55
N GLN A 132 -5.60 11.53 4.53
CA GLN A 132 -4.89 12.25 5.58
C GLN A 132 -4.89 13.75 5.26
N ALA A 133 -5.28 14.57 6.25
CA ALA A 133 -5.32 16.03 6.11
C ALA A 133 -3.94 16.61 5.71
N TRP A 134 -2.89 15.95 6.20
CA TRP A 134 -1.48 16.28 5.99
C TRP A 134 -0.87 15.67 4.72
N CYS A 135 -1.66 15.00 3.88
CA CYS A 135 -1.24 14.66 2.52
C CYS A 135 -1.14 15.93 1.67
N LEU A 136 0.06 16.27 1.22
CA LEU A 136 0.38 17.48 0.46
C LEU A 136 0.51 17.20 -1.05
N HIS A 137 -0.39 16.37 -1.59
CA HIS A 137 -0.38 15.92 -2.97
C HIS A 137 -1.79 15.96 -3.57
N GLU A 138 -1.91 16.22 -4.87
CA GLU A 138 -3.17 16.27 -5.63
C GLU A 138 -4.04 15.01 -5.54
N ALA A 139 -3.45 13.85 -5.20
CA ALA A 139 -4.20 12.62 -4.96
C ALA A 139 -5.24 12.76 -3.84
N LYS A 140 -5.00 13.68 -2.88
CA LYS A 140 -5.96 14.02 -1.84
C LYS A 140 -7.26 14.58 -2.45
N SER A 141 -7.16 15.45 -3.44
CA SER A 141 -8.33 16.05 -4.08
C SER A 141 -9.18 15.00 -4.80
N ILE A 142 -8.53 14.05 -5.48
CA ILE A 142 -9.22 12.92 -6.14
C ILE A 142 -9.97 12.09 -5.11
N PHE A 143 -9.33 11.75 -3.99
CA PHE A 143 -10.01 11.01 -2.92
C PHE A 143 -11.21 11.78 -2.35
N ILE A 144 -11.07 13.07 -2.08
CA ILE A 144 -12.15 13.91 -1.54
C ILE A 144 -13.34 13.94 -2.50
N GLU A 145 -13.11 14.02 -3.81
CA GLU A 145 -14.18 13.96 -4.82
C GLU A 145 -15.04 12.69 -4.65
N TYR A 146 -14.42 11.52 -4.53
CA TYR A 146 -15.14 10.26 -4.30
C TYR A 146 -15.73 10.16 -2.90
N GLN A 147 -15.06 10.69 -1.88
CA GLN A 147 -15.56 10.71 -0.52
C GLN A 147 -16.89 11.47 -0.44
N LEU A 148 -16.99 12.62 -1.10
CA LEU A 148 -18.21 13.44 -1.16
C LEU A 148 -19.39 12.74 -1.85
N MET A 149 -19.13 11.75 -2.71
CA MET A 149 -20.16 10.93 -3.37
C MET A 149 -20.57 9.70 -2.55
N SER A 150 -19.95 9.47 -1.39
CA SER A 150 -20.13 8.28 -0.56
C SER A 150 -20.92 8.59 0.71
N SER A 151 -21.28 7.54 1.45
CA SER A 151 -21.89 7.66 2.79
C SER A 151 -20.96 8.27 3.85
N TRP A 152 -19.70 8.58 3.50
CA TRP A 152 -18.69 9.17 4.39
C TRP A 152 -18.31 10.60 3.99
N ALA A 153 -19.20 11.31 3.27
CA ALA A 153 -18.98 12.67 2.80
C ALA A 153 -18.63 13.68 3.91
N ASP A 154 -19.14 13.45 5.12
CA ASP A 154 -18.92 14.29 6.32
C ASP A 154 -17.76 13.81 7.20
N MET A 155 -17.13 12.67 6.88
CA MET A 155 -16.04 12.12 7.68
C MET A 155 -14.80 13.03 7.59
N PRO A 156 -14.24 13.49 8.73
CA PRO A 156 -13.08 14.35 8.72
C PRO A 156 -11.83 13.60 8.25
N LEU A 157 -10.92 14.31 7.58
CA LEU A 157 -9.63 13.76 7.19
C LEU A 157 -8.73 13.49 8.41
N ASP A 158 -7.90 12.46 8.29
CA ASP A 158 -7.01 12.03 9.36
C ASP A 158 -5.89 13.04 9.62
N GLN A 159 -5.84 13.54 10.86
CA GLN A 159 -4.70 14.31 11.36
C GLN A 159 -3.50 13.40 11.64
N PRO A 160 -2.26 13.89 11.67
CA PRO A 160 -1.11 13.06 12.02
C PRO A 160 -1.22 12.60 13.49
N LYS A 161 -1.23 11.28 13.71
CA LYS A 161 -1.44 10.62 15.01
C LYS A 161 -0.14 10.05 15.58
N SER A 162 0.83 9.68 14.73
CA SER A 162 2.07 9.03 15.17
C SER A 162 3.31 9.93 15.04
N THR A 163 4.37 9.61 15.79
CA THR A 163 5.68 10.27 15.67
C THR A 163 6.26 10.15 14.25
N ARG A 164 6.04 9.01 13.59
CA ARG A 164 6.44 8.77 12.20
C ARG A 164 5.72 9.71 11.24
N GLU A 165 4.41 9.86 11.39
CA GLU A 165 3.60 10.75 10.55
C GLU A 165 3.97 12.23 10.76
N LEU A 166 4.16 12.67 12.01
CA LEU A 166 4.64 14.03 12.31
C LEU A 166 5.98 14.32 11.64
N LYS A 167 6.92 13.37 11.71
CA LYS A 167 8.24 13.48 11.06
C LYS A 167 8.11 13.56 9.54
N LEU A 168 7.27 12.71 8.93
CA LEU A 168 7.03 12.74 7.49
C LEU A 168 6.39 14.07 7.07
N PHE A 169 5.36 14.53 7.77
CA PHE A 169 4.68 15.77 7.46
C PHE A 169 5.62 16.97 7.50
N SER A 170 6.42 17.09 8.57
CA SER A 170 7.48 18.09 8.69
C SER A 170 8.44 18.06 7.49
N LYS A 171 8.93 16.87 7.12
CA LYS A 171 9.82 16.69 5.96
C LYS A 171 9.17 17.15 4.66
N PHE A 172 7.90 16.83 4.43
CA PHE A 172 7.17 17.21 3.22
C PHE A 172 6.98 18.72 3.12
N LEU A 173 6.61 19.38 4.20
CA LEU A 173 6.50 20.84 4.27
C LEU A 173 7.82 21.52 3.87
N ILE A 174 8.95 21.07 4.45
CA ILE A 174 10.28 21.61 4.11
C ILE A 174 10.62 21.36 2.64
N LYS A 175 10.34 20.16 2.12
CA LYS A 175 10.59 19.80 0.71
C LYS A 175 9.74 20.60 -0.28
N GLN A 176 8.59 21.11 0.16
CA GLN A 176 7.72 21.99 -0.62
C GLN A 176 7.93 23.48 -0.27
N HIS A 177 9.10 23.84 0.26
CA HIS A 177 9.50 25.22 0.59
C HIS A 177 8.68 25.92 1.69
N ARG A 178 7.83 25.18 2.44
CA ARG A 178 7.09 25.67 3.62
C ARG A 178 7.91 25.48 4.89
N VAL A 179 9.09 26.11 4.92
CA VAL A 179 10.14 25.83 5.92
C VAL A 179 9.69 26.14 7.34
N ALA A 180 9.09 27.31 7.59
CA ALA A 180 8.66 27.71 8.93
C ALA A 180 7.65 26.72 9.54
N GLU A 181 6.64 26.33 8.76
CA GLU A 181 5.66 25.33 9.16
C GLU A 181 6.32 23.97 9.40
N GLY A 182 7.19 23.56 8.48
CA GLY A 182 7.93 22.31 8.58
C GLY A 182 8.79 22.22 9.85
N VAL A 183 9.45 23.31 10.25
CA VAL A 183 10.20 23.41 11.51
C VAL A 183 9.26 23.32 12.71
N GLY A 184 8.13 24.03 12.70
CA GLY A 184 7.12 23.94 13.76
C GLY A 184 6.62 22.50 13.99
N TRP A 185 6.28 21.80 12.91
CA TRP A 185 5.91 20.38 12.97
C TRP A 185 7.06 19.47 13.37
N HIS A 186 8.31 19.82 13.05
CA HIS A 186 9.48 19.09 13.51
C HIS A 186 9.63 19.16 15.03
N MET A 187 9.45 20.36 15.60
CA MET A 187 9.48 20.56 17.05
C MET A 187 8.40 19.73 17.74
N LYS A 188 7.18 19.67 17.17
CA LYS A 188 6.11 18.80 17.68
C LYS A 188 6.49 17.32 17.63
N TYR A 189 7.14 16.87 16.55
CA TYR A 189 7.69 15.51 16.46
C TYR A 189 8.72 15.23 17.57
N LEU A 190 9.69 16.13 17.78
CA LEU A 190 10.73 15.97 18.80
C LEU A 190 10.12 15.91 20.21
N TRP A 191 9.16 16.79 20.50
CA TRP A 191 8.42 16.80 21.76
C TRP A 191 7.67 15.49 22.00
N MET A 192 6.91 15.02 21.01
CA MET A 192 6.16 13.77 21.13
C MET A 192 7.08 12.55 21.29
N LYS A 193 8.20 12.54 20.57
CA LYS A 193 9.22 11.50 20.71
C LYS A 193 9.83 11.48 22.11
N PHE A 194 10.22 12.65 22.63
CA PHE A 194 10.76 12.77 23.99
C PHE A 194 9.78 12.25 25.04
N ILE A 195 8.49 12.62 24.98
CA ILE A 195 7.47 12.11 25.90
C ILE A 195 7.35 10.59 25.82
N HIS A 196 7.38 10.02 24.61
CA HIS A 196 7.30 8.57 24.42
C HIS A 196 8.51 7.86 25.03
N ASP A 197 9.72 8.38 24.80
CA ASP A 197 10.96 7.84 25.36
C ASP A 197 10.92 7.89 26.90
N VAL A 198 10.55 9.03 27.51
CA VAL A 198 10.41 9.17 28.97
C VAL A 198 9.40 8.18 29.57
N LYS A 199 8.25 7.97 28.90
CA LYS A 199 7.24 6.98 29.35
C LYS A 199 7.74 5.54 29.28
N LYS A 200 8.65 5.23 28.35
CA LYS A 200 9.28 3.91 28.23
C LYS A 200 10.22 3.64 29.41
N TYR A 201 10.98 4.65 29.85
CA TYR A 201 11.90 4.55 30.98
C TYR A 201 11.23 4.56 32.36
N THR A 202 10.03 5.14 32.49
CA THR A 202 9.30 5.21 33.76
C THR A 202 8.33 4.05 34.00
N LYS A 203 8.18 3.13 33.04
CA LYS A 203 7.38 1.89 33.16
C LYS A 203 8.23 0.63 33.35
N SER A 204 9.53 0.78 33.60
CA SER A 204 10.44 -0.28 34.08
C SER A 204 10.72 -0.09 35.55
#